data_AF-A0A6C0R8E4-F1
#
_entry.id   AF-A0A6C0R8E4-F1
#
_cell.length_a   1.000
_cell.length_b   1.000
_cell.length_c   1.000
_cell.angle_alpha   90.00
_cell.angle_beta   90.00
_cell.angle_gamma   90.00
#
_symmetry.space_group_name_H-M   'P 1'
#
loop_
_entity.id
_entity.type
_entity.pdbx_description
1 polymer ?
#
loop_
_entity_poly.entity_id
_entity_poly.type
_entity_poly.pdbx_seq_one_letter_code
_entity_poly.pdbx_strand_id
1 'polypeptide(L)'
;MSGIVVGTMAIIIIVSVLNGFTDLIGMFYSDFDPDIKISSVEGKMFDPDSIDIEQIKSLPDVVSYAEVIEEVALLRYGKRQFAATIKGVPDNYPDYTNIDKLLIEGEYYLEKDGIDYAVVGRGIANNLGVGVSFLDPLHVYVPKKGKQLSLNPSRAFNHNYLFPSAVFAVLEDVDAKYMLVSKEFATELFDNENNISAIELALADGADVYDIQNKLKEILGTGFHVKNKEQQHDLVFKTMKSEKWAVYFILVFILLLASGNMIGNLTMLYIDKKEDISILSSMGLPIKQINRIFLYEGWLISLAGGILGTILGVFVCWLQITFTLVKLPGAGGSFVISAYPVHIVFTDIILAFSAVLIIGFIASWYPVKFMSNKQL
;
A
#
# COMPACT_ATOMS: atom_id res chain seq x y z
N MET A 1 -13.01 10.67 32.28
CA MET A 1 -13.60 11.04 30.97
C MET A 1 -12.55 11.56 29.99
N SER A 2 -11.77 12.59 30.34
CA SER A 2 -10.73 13.17 29.45
C SER A 2 -9.77 12.16 28.83
N GLY A 3 -9.26 11.20 29.61
CA GLY A 3 -8.38 10.14 29.09
C GLY A 3 -9.02 9.27 28.01
N ILE A 4 -10.32 8.98 28.11
CA ILE A 4 -11.06 8.19 27.11
C ILE A 4 -11.27 9.02 25.84
N VAL A 5 -11.60 10.31 25.98
CA VAL A 5 -11.75 11.24 24.86
C VAL A 5 -10.45 11.32 24.06
N VAL A 6 -9.32 11.58 24.75
CA VAL A 6 -8.00 11.71 24.10
C VAL A 6 -7.57 10.38 23.47
N GLY A 7 -7.76 9.25 24.17
CA GLY A 7 -7.42 7.94 23.63
C GLY A 7 -8.23 7.58 22.37
N THR A 8 -9.54 7.82 22.39
CA THR A 8 -10.41 7.57 21.23
C THR A 8 -10.07 8.49 20.05
N MET A 9 -9.83 9.77 20.32
CA MET A 9 -9.42 10.75 19.32
C MET A 9 -8.09 10.33 18.67
N ALA A 10 -7.10 9.93 19.47
CA ALA A 10 -5.79 9.49 18.97
C ALA A 10 -5.89 8.24 18.09
N ILE A 11 -6.71 7.24 18.48
CA ILE A 11 -6.97 6.04 17.67
C ILE A 11 -7.48 6.44 16.28
N ILE A 12 -8.49 7.30 16.22
CA ILE A 12 -9.12 7.69 14.95
C ILE A 12 -8.15 8.47 14.07
N ILE A 13 -7.42 9.44 14.64
CA ILE A 13 -6.45 10.24 13.88
C ILE A 13 -5.36 9.34 13.29
N ILE A 14 -4.72 8.51 14.13
CA ILE A 14 -3.57 7.72 13.70
C ILE A 14 -3.99 6.67 12.66
N VAL A 15 -5.11 5.99 12.86
CA VAL A 15 -5.62 5.01 11.89
C VAL A 15 -5.98 5.69 10.57
N SER A 16 -6.57 6.89 10.59
CA SER A 16 -6.91 7.64 9.38
C SER A 16 -5.67 8.11 8.61
N VAL A 17 -4.60 8.49 9.31
CA VAL A 17 -3.31 8.82 8.69
C VAL A 17 -2.70 7.58 8.02
N LEU A 18 -2.72 6.42 8.68
CA LEU A 18 -2.21 5.17 8.11
C LEU A 18 -2.99 4.72 6.86
N ASN A 19 -4.30 4.92 6.84
CA ASN A 19 -5.11 4.69 5.65
C ASN A 19 -4.68 5.63 4.51
N GLY A 20 -4.54 6.92 4.80
CA GLY A 20 -4.08 7.89 3.81
C GLY A 20 -2.71 7.53 3.20
N PHE A 21 -1.77 7.04 4.01
CA PHE A 21 -0.49 6.54 3.51
C PHE A 21 -0.64 5.30 2.65
N THR A 22 -1.50 4.35 3.05
CA THR A 22 -1.77 3.15 2.26
C THR A 22 -2.34 3.51 0.89
N ASP A 23 -3.27 4.45 0.84
CA ASP A 23 -3.89 4.90 -0.42
C ASP A 23 -2.89 5.65 -1.30
N LEU A 24 -2.06 6.50 -0.71
CA LEU A 24 -0.98 7.22 -1.39
C LEU A 24 0.00 6.25 -2.06
N ILE A 25 0.46 5.24 -1.33
CA ILE A 25 1.35 4.20 -1.87
C ILE A 25 0.61 3.40 -2.95
N GLY A 26 -0.66 3.07 -2.73
CA GLY A 26 -1.51 2.39 -3.70
C GLY A 26 -1.66 3.16 -5.02
N MET A 27 -1.83 4.48 -4.97
CA MET A 27 -1.90 5.33 -6.17
C MET A 27 -0.60 5.27 -6.97
N PHE A 28 0.56 5.42 -6.32
CA PHE A 28 1.85 5.37 -7.02
C PHE A 28 2.09 4.04 -7.74
N TYR A 29 1.75 2.91 -7.10
CA TYR A 29 1.83 1.62 -7.79
C TYR A 29 0.78 1.48 -8.89
N SER A 30 -0.44 1.99 -8.68
CA SER A 30 -1.53 1.88 -9.66
C SER A 30 -1.27 2.63 -10.97
N ASP A 31 -0.45 3.67 -10.94
CA ASP A 31 -0.11 4.46 -12.13
C ASP A 31 0.96 3.80 -13.02
N PHE A 32 1.76 2.88 -12.46
CA PHE A 32 2.83 2.18 -13.16
C PHE A 32 2.50 0.71 -13.48
N ASP A 33 1.82 0.03 -12.56
CA ASP A 33 1.51 -1.39 -12.69
C ASP A 33 0.15 -1.62 -13.37
N PRO A 34 0.02 -2.69 -14.18
CA PRO A 34 -1.25 -3.06 -14.79
C PRO A 34 -2.25 -3.56 -13.75
N ASP A 35 -3.55 -3.54 -14.08
CA ASP A 35 -4.61 -4.03 -13.19
C ASP A 35 -4.43 -5.51 -12.84
N ILE A 36 -4.11 -6.31 -13.86
CA ILE A 36 -3.77 -7.73 -13.71
C ILE A 36 -2.47 -8.04 -14.45
N LYS A 37 -1.58 -8.77 -13.78
CA LYS A 37 -0.37 -9.32 -14.35
C LYS A 37 -0.41 -10.84 -14.29
N ILE A 38 -0.20 -11.47 -15.44
CA ILE A 38 -0.11 -12.91 -15.60
C ILE A 38 1.36 -13.26 -15.84
N SER A 39 1.93 -14.12 -14.99
CA SER A 39 3.31 -14.60 -15.14
C SER A 39 3.37 -16.10 -14.92
N SER A 40 4.36 -16.78 -15.49
CA SER A 40 4.55 -18.22 -15.28
C SER A 40 4.85 -18.54 -13.80
N VAL A 41 4.36 -19.70 -13.32
CA VAL A 41 4.76 -20.28 -12.02
C VAL A 41 6.17 -20.88 -12.13
N GLU A 42 6.46 -21.52 -13.26
CA GLU A 42 7.74 -22.18 -13.52
C GLU A 42 8.54 -21.42 -14.58
N GLY A 43 9.77 -21.06 -14.23
CA GLY A 43 10.64 -20.28 -15.13
C GLY A 43 10.31 -18.77 -15.14
N LYS A 44 11.16 -18.00 -15.81
CA LYS A 44 11.03 -16.53 -15.92
C LYS A 44 10.20 -16.09 -17.11
N MET A 45 10.07 -16.94 -18.12
CA MET A 45 9.47 -16.64 -19.41
C MET A 45 8.67 -17.86 -19.88
N PHE A 46 7.64 -17.62 -20.68
CA PHE A 46 6.77 -18.65 -21.25
C PHE A 46 6.37 -18.26 -22.67
N ASP A 47 5.94 -19.24 -23.44
CA ASP A 47 5.42 -19.04 -24.79
C ASP A 47 3.98 -18.50 -24.71
N PRO A 48 3.67 -17.30 -25.23
CA PRO A 48 2.31 -16.77 -25.24
C PRO A 48 1.33 -17.68 -26.00
N ASP A 49 1.79 -18.48 -26.96
CA ASP A 49 0.93 -19.42 -27.71
C ASP A 49 0.50 -20.63 -26.86
N SER A 50 1.09 -20.81 -25.68
CA SER A 50 0.70 -21.88 -24.74
C SER A 50 -0.62 -21.60 -24.00
N ILE A 51 -1.18 -20.39 -24.15
CA ILE A 51 -2.44 -19.97 -23.52
C ILE A 51 -3.45 -19.52 -24.58
N ASP A 52 -4.74 -19.63 -24.25
CA ASP A 52 -5.81 -19.15 -25.12
C ASP A 52 -5.97 -17.62 -24.99
N ILE A 53 -5.16 -16.88 -25.77
CA ILE A 53 -5.14 -15.42 -25.78
C ILE A 53 -6.50 -14.84 -26.21
N GLU A 54 -7.17 -15.49 -27.17
CA GLU A 54 -8.48 -15.03 -27.67
C GLU A 54 -9.54 -15.13 -26.57
N GLN A 55 -9.52 -16.20 -25.78
CA GLN A 55 -10.41 -16.33 -24.63
C GLN A 55 -10.18 -15.21 -23.60
N ILE A 56 -8.93 -14.84 -23.32
CA ILE A 56 -8.58 -13.75 -22.40
C ILE A 56 -9.07 -12.40 -22.93
N LYS A 57 -8.82 -12.11 -24.21
CA LYS A 57 -9.26 -10.86 -24.87
C LYS A 57 -10.78 -10.77 -24.98
N SER A 58 -11.48 -11.91 -25.02
CA SER A 58 -12.94 -11.97 -25.11
C SER A 58 -13.66 -11.72 -23.77
N LEU A 59 -12.94 -11.69 -22.65
CA LEU A 59 -13.55 -11.43 -21.36
C LEU A 59 -14.16 -10.02 -21.33
N PRO A 60 -15.41 -9.87 -20.86
CA PRO A 60 -15.98 -8.55 -20.65
C PRO A 60 -15.11 -7.79 -19.66
N ASP A 61 -15.01 -6.48 -19.87
CA ASP A 61 -14.23 -5.53 -19.06
C ASP A 61 -12.70 -5.60 -19.21
N VAL A 62 -12.14 -6.46 -20.07
CA VAL A 62 -10.72 -6.36 -20.47
C VAL A 62 -10.59 -5.33 -21.59
N VAL A 63 -9.90 -4.21 -21.32
CA VAL A 63 -9.78 -3.07 -22.24
C VAL A 63 -8.51 -3.14 -23.07
N SER A 64 -7.40 -3.58 -22.47
CA SER A 64 -6.12 -3.67 -23.15
C SER A 64 -5.35 -4.92 -22.73
N TYR A 65 -4.55 -5.39 -23.66
CA TYR A 65 -3.69 -6.56 -23.54
C TYR A 65 -2.29 -6.18 -24.02
N ALA A 66 -1.29 -6.52 -23.23
CA ALA A 66 0.10 -6.25 -23.55
C ALA A 66 1.00 -7.41 -23.13
N GLU A 67 1.90 -7.78 -24.02
CA GLU A 67 2.95 -8.76 -23.76
C GLU A 67 4.24 -8.04 -23.42
N VAL A 68 4.83 -8.37 -22.28
CA VAL A 68 6.03 -7.69 -21.80
C VAL A 68 7.17 -8.69 -21.55
N ILE A 69 8.39 -8.20 -21.77
CA ILE A 69 9.61 -8.97 -21.55
C ILE A 69 10.46 -8.26 -20.52
N GLU A 70 10.76 -8.94 -19.42
CA GLU A 70 11.54 -8.41 -18.30
C GLU A 70 12.76 -9.29 -18.06
N GLU A 71 13.95 -8.69 -18.06
CA GLU A 71 15.19 -9.35 -17.62
C GLU A 71 16.16 -8.33 -17.01
N VAL A 72 17.02 -8.81 -16.11
CA VAL A 72 18.04 -7.97 -15.46
C VAL A 72 19.23 -7.78 -16.40
N ALA A 73 19.62 -6.52 -16.59
CA ALA A 73 20.77 -6.13 -17.39
C ALA A 73 21.72 -5.23 -16.59
N LEU A 74 22.98 -5.21 -17.00
CA LEU A 74 23.96 -4.23 -16.55
C LEU A 74 23.96 -3.04 -17.51
N LEU A 75 23.56 -1.89 -17.01
CA LEU A 75 23.58 -0.62 -17.72
C LEU A 75 24.95 0.05 -17.53
N ARG A 76 25.46 0.68 -18.58
CA ARG A 76 26.70 1.45 -18.54
C ARG A 76 26.57 2.75 -19.29
N TYR A 77 26.95 3.83 -18.61
CA TYR A 77 27.06 5.16 -19.19
C TYR A 77 28.39 5.78 -18.80
N GLY A 78 29.25 6.05 -19.80
CA GLY A 78 30.63 6.44 -19.57
C GLY A 78 31.38 5.43 -18.69
N LYS A 79 31.78 5.86 -17.48
CA LYS A 79 32.48 5.02 -16.47
C LYS A 79 31.56 4.44 -15.40
N ARG A 80 30.29 4.83 -15.36
CA ARG A 80 29.33 4.39 -14.34
C ARG A 80 28.58 3.15 -14.83
N GLN A 81 28.30 2.25 -13.91
CA GLN A 81 27.58 1.01 -14.17
C GLN A 81 26.50 0.81 -13.12
N PHE A 82 25.35 0.29 -13.53
CA PHE A 82 24.23 0.05 -12.64
C PHE A 82 23.40 -1.12 -13.14
N ALA A 83 23.01 -2.04 -12.25
CA ALA A 83 22.16 -3.16 -12.61
C ALA A 83 20.69 -2.75 -12.50
N ALA A 84 19.91 -2.98 -13.57
CA ALA A 84 18.50 -2.65 -13.62
C ALA A 84 17.72 -3.71 -14.42
N THR A 85 16.40 -3.73 -14.25
CA THR A 85 15.49 -4.53 -15.05
C THR A 85 15.11 -3.75 -16.29
N ILE A 86 15.41 -4.31 -17.45
CA ILE A 86 14.92 -3.81 -18.73
C ILE A 86 13.53 -4.40 -18.94
N LYS A 87 12.54 -3.53 -19.15
CA LYS A 87 11.15 -3.92 -19.46
C LYS A 87 10.88 -3.54 -20.92
N GLY A 88 10.86 -4.54 -21.79
CA GLY A 88 10.38 -4.42 -23.16
C GLY A 88 8.86 -4.35 -23.18
N VAL A 89 8.32 -3.25 -23.69
CA VAL A 89 6.88 -2.97 -23.70
C VAL A 89 6.39 -2.69 -25.12
N PRO A 90 5.12 -3.02 -25.43
CA PRO A 90 4.52 -2.68 -26.71
C PRO A 90 4.18 -1.18 -26.81
N ASP A 91 3.94 -0.70 -28.03
CA ASP A 91 3.62 0.71 -28.28
C ASP A 91 2.36 1.22 -27.54
N ASN A 92 1.42 0.33 -27.26
CA ASN A 92 0.20 0.64 -26.50
C ASN A 92 0.42 0.72 -24.97
N TYR A 93 1.67 0.72 -24.48
CA TYR A 93 1.97 0.87 -23.05
C TYR A 93 1.32 2.08 -22.37
N PRO A 94 1.29 3.27 -22.99
CA PRO A 94 0.62 4.44 -22.42
C PRO A 94 -0.91 4.32 -22.36
N ASP A 95 -1.51 3.43 -23.15
CA ASP A 95 -2.97 3.30 -23.20
C ASP A 95 -3.54 2.62 -21.94
N TYR A 96 -2.71 1.83 -21.26
CA TYR A 96 -3.11 1.08 -20.06
C TYR A 96 -2.31 1.42 -18.80
N THR A 97 -1.30 2.28 -18.93
CA THR A 97 -0.53 2.81 -17.80
C THR A 97 -0.58 4.33 -17.81
N ASN A 98 -0.39 4.97 -16.66
CA ASN A 98 -0.34 6.44 -16.58
C ASN A 98 1.09 6.97 -16.80
N ILE A 99 1.92 6.29 -17.59
CA ILE A 99 3.35 6.60 -17.72
C ILE A 99 3.62 8.05 -18.13
N ASP A 100 2.77 8.63 -18.98
CA ASP A 100 2.90 10.02 -19.43
C ASP A 100 2.81 11.03 -18.28
N LYS A 101 2.02 10.72 -17.24
CA LYS A 101 1.87 11.57 -16.04
C LYS A 101 3.06 11.44 -15.10
N LEU A 102 3.85 10.38 -15.24
CA LEU A 102 4.98 10.05 -14.37
C LEU A 102 6.31 10.61 -14.92
N LEU A 103 6.31 11.16 -16.13
CA LEU A 103 7.49 11.79 -16.73
C LEU A 103 7.84 13.09 -16.01
N ILE A 104 9.12 13.24 -15.70
CA ILE A 104 9.69 14.47 -15.11
C ILE A 104 10.58 15.23 -16.10
N GLU A 105 11.08 14.55 -17.12
CA GLU A 105 11.96 15.11 -18.14
C GLU A 105 11.78 14.34 -19.46
N GLY A 106 11.83 15.03 -20.60
CA GLY A 106 11.74 14.43 -21.94
C GLY A 106 10.31 14.12 -22.41
N GLU A 107 10.20 13.31 -23.46
CA GLU A 107 8.93 12.88 -24.06
C GLU A 107 8.90 11.35 -24.17
N TYR A 108 7.72 10.73 -23.99
CA TYR A 108 7.59 9.29 -24.13
C TYR A 108 7.73 8.87 -25.60
N TYR A 109 8.80 8.16 -25.91
CA TYR A 109 8.94 7.38 -27.14
C TYR A 109 10.04 6.33 -26.96
N LEU A 110 9.86 5.17 -27.56
CA LEU A 110 10.78 4.03 -27.47
C LEU A 110 11.50 3.76 -28.79
N GLU A 111 10.96 4.25 -29.89
CA GLU A 111 11.60 4.26 -31.21
C GLU A 111 11.29 5.58 -31.91
N LYS A 112 12.27 6.15 -32.61
CA LYS A 112 12.05 7.31 -33.48
C LYS A 112 13.04 7.29 -34.64
N ASP A 113 12.53 7.39 -35.86
CA ASP A 113 13.34 7.39 -37.10
C ASP A 113 14.28 6.17 -37.20
N GLY A 114 13.86 5.01 -36.70
CA GLY A 114 14.65 3.76 -36.69
C GLY A 114 15.77 3.74 -35.64
N ILE A 115 15.73 4.64 -34.66
CA ILE A 115 16.65 4.67 -33.51
C ILE A 115 15.89 4.24 -32.26
N ASP A 116 16.47 3.30 -31.52
CA ASP A 116 15.94 2.85 -30.23
C ASP A 116 16.21 3.86 -29.11
N TYR A 117 15.19 4.10 -28.30
CA TYR A 117 15.23 4.95 -27.13
C TYR A 117 14.76 4.20 -25.88
N ALA A 118 15.14 4.74 -24.72
CA ALA A 118 14.66 4.25 -23.43
C ALA A 118 14.05 5.36 -22.58
N VAL A 119 13.01 4.98 -21.87
CA VAL A 119 12.41 5.79 -20.80
C VAL A 119 12.96 5.26 -19.47
N VAL A 120 13.76 6.09 -18.80
CA VAL A 120 14.63 5.65 -17.69
C VAL A 120 14.04 6.08 -16.34
N GLY A 121 14.04 5.18 -15.35
CA GLY A 121 13.66 5.56 -13.99
C GLY A 121 14.64 6.57 -13.39
N ARG A 122 14.13 7.56 -12.64
CA ARG A 122 14.94 8.62 -12.00
C ARG A 122 16.11 8.09 -11.17
N GLY A 123 15.93 6.95 -10.49
CA GLY A 123 16.96 6.31 -9.68
C GLY A 123 18.09 5.77 -10.54
N ILE A 124 17.77 5.13 -11.66
CA ILE A 124 18.76 4.68 -12.65
C ILE A 124 19.50 5.89 -13.26
N ALA A 125 18.75 6.92 -13.67
CA ALA A 125 19.31 8.14 -14.25
C ALA A 125 20.32 8.81 -13.29
N ASN A 126 19.97 8.94 -12.01
CA ASN A 126 20.84 9.50 -10.97
C ASN A 126 22.11 8.67 -10.74
N ASN A 127 21.98 7.34 -10.65
CA ASN A 127 23.13 6.45 -10.43
C ASN A 127 24.10 6.45 -11.62
N LEU A 128 23.57 6.48 -12.85
CA LEU A 128 24.36 6.50 -14.07
C LEU A 128 24.84 7.91 -14.46
N GLY A 129 24.23 8.97 -13.92
CA GLY A 129 24.47 10.34 -14.35
C GLY A 129 23.98 10.62 -15.77
N VAL A 130 22.87 10.00 -16.15
CA VAL A 130 22.24 10.12 -17.48
C VAL A 130 21.10 11.15 -17.41
N GLY A 131 20.86 11.84 -18.53
CA GLY A 131 19.74 12.76 -18.73
C GLY A 131 19.35 12.79 -20.21
N VAL A 132 18.16 13.33 -20.53
CA VAL A 132 17.62 13.28 -21.90
C VAL A 132 18.35 14.20 -22.88
N SER A 133 19.14 15.15 -22.35
CA SER A 133 19.87 16.14 -23.15
C SER A 133 21.26 15.68 -23.61
N PHE A 134 21.72 14.49 -23.19
CA PHE A 134 23.06 14.02 -23.53
C PHE A 134 23.07 13.19 -24.82
N LEU A 135 24.13 13.37 -25.61
CA LEU A 135 24.33 12.71 -26.91
C LEU A 135 25.02 11.35 -26.80
N ASP A 136 25.49 10.96 -25.61
CA ASP A 136 26.17 9.69 -25.43
C ASP A 136 25.14 8.55 -25.31
N PRO A 137 25.37 7.40 -25.95
CA PRO A 137 24.46 6.27 -25.85
C PRO A 137 24.60 5.55 -24.50
N LEU A 138 23.48 5.01 -24.02
CA LEU A 138 23.44 4.08 -22.91
C LEU A 138 23.70 2.66 -23.41
N HIS A 139 24.73 2.02 -22.86
CA HIS A 139 25.10 0.66 -23.21
C HIS A 139 24.41 -0.34 -22.29
N VAL A 140 23.76 -1.35 -22.86
CA VAL A 140 23.05 -2.41 -22.12
C VAL A 140 23.77 -3.74 -22.32
N TYR A 141 24.02 -4.47 -21.23
CA TYR A 141 24.68 -5.78 -21.24
C TYR A 141 23.82 -6.83 -20.55
N VAL A 142 23.52 -7.93 -21.26
CA VAL A 142 22.67 -9.02 -20.74
C VAL A 142 23.44 -10.34 -20.83
N PRO A 143 23.53 -11.13 -19.75
CA PRO A 143 24.22 -12.42 -19.79
C PRO A 143 23.46 -13.42 -20.67
N LYS A 144 24.17 -14.10 -21.59
CA LYS A 144 23.56 -15.12 -22.43
C LYS A 144 23.22 -16.38 -21.63
N LYS A 145 22.00 -16.90 -21.75
CA LYS A 145 21.56 -18.14 -21.08
C LYS A 145 22.26 -19.37 -21.69
N GLY A 146 22.72 -20.30 -20.85
CA GLY A 146 23.10 -21.67 -21.25
C GLY A 146 24.46 -21.90 -21.93
N LYS A 147 25.30 -20.88 -22.17
CA LYS A 147 26.66 -21.10 -22.70
C LYS A 147 27.67 -21.13 -21.55
N GLN A 148 28.39 -22.26 -21.40
CA GLN A 148 29.54 -22.39 -20.50
C GLN A 148 30.42 -21.13 -20.60
N LEU A 149 30.92 -20.64 -19.46
CA LEU A 149 31.88 -19.53 -19.39
C LEU A 149 32.92 -19.70 -20.50
N SER A 150 32.73 -18.98 -21.61
CA SER A 150 33.68 -18.98 -22.69
C SER A 150 34.95 -18.33 -22.15
N LEU A 151 36.12 -18.86 -22.50
CA LEU A 151 37.43 -18.28 -22.16
C LEU A 151 37.57 -16.80 -22.61
N ASN A 152 36.63 -16.29 -23.41
CA ASN A 152 36.52 -14.89 -23.78
C ASN A 152 35.29 -14.21 -23.12
N PRO A 153 35.47 -13.36 -22.09
CA PRO A 153 34.40 -12.66 -21.36
C PRO A 153 33.48 -11.82 -22.24
N SER A 154 33.95 -11.36 -23.41
CA SER A 154 33.18 -10.51 -24.33
C SER A 154 32.09 -11.24 -25.12
N ARG A 155 32.13 -12.58 -25.20
CA ARG A 155 31.07 -13.40 -25.84
C ARG A 155 30.00 -13.91 -24.87
N ALA A 156 30.18 -13.68 -23.57
CA ALA A 156 29.26 -14.12 -22.54
C ALA A 156 28.02 -13.21 -22.40
N PHE A 157 28.03 -12.04 -23.05
CA PHE A 157 26.97 -11.05 -22.96
C PHE A 157 26.44 -10.68 -24.35
N ASN A 158 25.12 -10.52 -24.46
CA ASN A 158 24.54 -9.68 -25.50
C ASN A 158 24.76 -8.22 -25.13
N HIS A 159 25.02 -7.40 -26.15
CA HIS A 159 25.28 -5.99 -25.97
C HIS A 159 24.60 -5.20 -27.07
N ASN A 160 23.79 -4.22 -26.69
CA ASN A 160 23.28 -3.20 -27.59
C ASN A 160 23.32 -1.83 -26.90
N TYR A 161 22.98 -0.77 -27.63
CA TYR A 161 22.95 0.59 -27.12
C TYR A 161 21.69 1.32 -27.57
N LEU A 162 21.27 2.31 -26.79
CA LEU A 162 20.11 3.15 -27.07
C LEU A 162 20.29 4.53 -26.44
N PHE A 163 19.37 5.46 -26.68
CA PHE A 163 19.43 6.81 -26.12
C PHE A 163 18.29 7.06 -25.12
N PRO A 164 18.51 7.83 -24.04
CA PRO A 164 17.41 8.21 -23.15
C PRO A 164 16.47 9.20 -23.84
N SER A 165 15.16 8.90 -23.90
CA SER A 165 14.12 9.81 -24.40
C SER A 165 13.42 10.58 -23.30
N ALA A 166 13.15 9.90 -22.18
CA ALA A 166 12.50 10.49 -21.01
C ALA A 166 13.03 9.91 -19.68
N VAL A 167 12.76 10.65 -18.61
CA VAL A 167 12.97 10.19 -17.23
C VAL A 167 11.63 10.19 -16.51
N PHE A 168 11.29 9.09 -15.85
CA PHE A 168 10.07 8.97 -15.04
C PHE A 168 10.38 8.87 -13.54
N ALA A 169 9.40 9.26 -12.71
CA ALA A 169 9.50 9.16 -11.26
C ALA A 169 8.18 8.65 -10.65
N VAL A 170 8.26 7.56 -9.89
CA VAL A 170 7.15 6.91 -9.18
C VAL A 170 7.48 6.78 -7.70
N LEU A 171 8.31 5.80 -7.35
CA LEU A 171 8.80 5.46 -6.03
C LEU A 171 10.23 4.97 -6.17
N GLU A 172 11.05 5.13 -5.13
CA GLU A 172 12.48 4.78 -5.18
C GLU A 172 12.72 3.35 -5.68
N ASP A 173 11.91 2.38 -5.22
CA ASP A 173 11.99 0.98 -5.61
C ASP A 173 11.70 0.72 -7.11
N VAL A 174 10.86 1.55 -7.74
CA VAL A 174 10.53 1.46 -9.16
C VAL A 174 11.56 2.26 -9.98
N ASP A 175 11.86 3.48 -9.53
CA ASP A 175 12.79 4.44 -10.12
C ASP A 175 14.21 3.87 -10.27
N ALA A 176 14.64 3.04 -9.32
CA ALA A 176 15.94 2.38 -9.34
C ALA A 176 15.91 0.97 -9.97
N LYS A 177 14.74 0.47 -10.37
CA LYS A 177 14.59 -0.89 -10.88
C LYS A 177 14.32 -0.95 -12.37
N TYR A 178 13.48 -0.08 -12.93
CA TYR A 178 12.97 -0.24 -14.29
C TYR A 178 13.52 0.77 -15.30
N MET A 179 13.91 0.27 -16.46
CA MET A 179 14.11 1.03 -17.69
C MET A 179 13.21 0.45 -18.78
N LEU A 180 12.36 1.29 -19.39
CA LEU A 180 11.44 0.89 -20.44
C LEU A 180 12.11 1.02 -21.80
N VAL A 181 11.92 0.02 -22.67
CA VAL A 181 12.43 -0.07 -24.04
C VAL A 181 11.36 -0.68 -24.94
N SER A 182 11.50 -0.57 -26.27
CA SER A 182 10.61 -1.27 -27.21
C SER A 182 10.68 -2.79 -27.00
N LYS A 183 9.56 -3.48 -27.25
CA LYS A 183 9.51 -4.95 -27.17
C LYS A 183 10.50 -5.58 -28.14
N GLU A 184 10.66 -4.98 -29.32
CA GLU A 184 11.56 -5.39 -30.40
C GLU A 184 13.02 -5.35 -29.92
N PHE A 185 13.46 -4.22 -29.35
CA PHE A 185 14.82 -4.08 -28.81
C PHE A 185 15.09 -5.10 -27.70
N ALA A 186 14.13 -5.32 -26.79
CA ALA A 186 14.28 -6.30 -25.72
C ALA A 186 14.38 -7.73 -26.24
N THR A 187 13.55 -8.08 -27.23
CA THR A 187 13.53 -9.40 -27.89
C THR A 187 14.89 -9.72 -28.53
N GLU A 188 15.44 -8.77 -29.29
CA GLU A 188 16.77 -8.90 -29.91
C GLU A 188 17.88 -8.99 -28.86
N LEU A 189 17.88 -8.07 -27.88
CA LEU A 189 18.90 -8.01 -26.84
C LEU A 189 18.93 -9.28 -25.97
N PHE A 190 17.79 -9.90 -25.73
CA PHE A 190 17.68 -11.10 -24.90
C PHE A 190 17.85 -12.41 -25.68
N ASP A 191 17.99 -12.36 -27.01
CA ASP A 191 18.06 -13.55 -27.88
C ASP A 191 16.86 -14.47 -27.64
N ASN A 192 15.66 -13.86 -27.60
CA ASN A 192 14.43 -14.51 -27.17
C ASN A 192 13.29 -14.20 -28.14
N GLU A 193 13.16 -15.01 -29.19
CA GLU A 193 12.30 -14.70 -30.34
C GLU A 193 10.80 -14.81 -30.07
N ASN A 194 10.35 -15.66 -29.14
CA ASN A 194 8.90 -15.88 -28.91
C ASN A 194 8.46 -15.90 -27.44
N ASN A 195 9.36 -15.98 -26.46
CA ASN A 195 8.90 -16.08 -25.07
C ASN A 195 8.73 -14.71 -24.42
N ILE A 196 7.72 -14.58 -23.58
CA ILE A 196 7.42 -13.36 -22.82
C ILE A 196 7.57 -13.62 -21.33
N SER A 197 7.86 -12.58 -20.56
CA SER A 197 7.97 -12.72 -19.10
C SER A 197 6.61 -12.62 -18.42
N ALA A 198 5.73 -11.76 -18.95
CA ALA A 198 4.39 -11.57 -18.41
C ALA A 198 3.42 -11.03 -19.46
N ILE A 199 2.13 -11.19 -19.16
CA ILE A 199 1.03 -10.50 -19.83
C ILE A 199 0.45 -9.50 -18.84
N GLU A 200 0.24 -8.28 -19.32
CA GLU A 200 -0.33 -7.17 -18.58
C GLU A 200 -1.72 -6.85 -19.16
N LEU A 201 -2.71 -6.74 -18.29
CA LEU A 201 -4.11 -6.47 -18.66
C LEU A 201 -4.59 -5.19 -17.99
N ALA A 202 -5.32 -4.39 -18.76
CA ALA A 202 -6.07 -3.23 -18.28
C ALA A 202 -7.55 -3.59 -18.21
N LEU A 203 -8.21 -3.17 -17.15
CA LEU A 203 -9.63 -3.40 -16.94
C LEU A 203 -10.43 -2.11 -17.13
N ALA A 204 -11.71 -2.25 -17.45
CA ALA A 204 -12.62 -1.13 -17.56
C ALA A 204 -12.86 -0.49 -16.19
N ASP A 205 -13.12 0.82 -16.18
CA ASP A 205 -13.45 1.54 -14.95
C ASP A 205 -14.67 0.92 -14.25
N GLY A 206 -14.49 0.56 -12.97
CA GLY A 206 -15.54 -0.07 -12.16
C GLY A 206 -15.68 -1.58 -12.33
N ALA A 207 -14.81 -2.23 -13.11
CA ALA A 207 -14.75 -3.68 -13.21
C ALA A 207 -14.40 -4.34 -11.87
N ASP A 208 -15.01 -5.50 -11.59
CA ASP A 208 -14.64 -6.30 -10.42
C ASP A 208 -13.34 -7.07 -10.73
N VAL A 209 -12.22 -6.49 -10.29
CA VAL A 209 -10.88 -7.06 -10.45
C VAL A 209 -10.79 -8.48 -9.90
N TYR A 210 -11.47 -8.79 -8.79
CA TYR A 210 -11.40 -10.12 -8.17
C TYR A 210 -12.21 -11.16 -8.96
N ASP A 211 -13.37 -10.78 -9.49
CA ASP A 211 -14.18 -11.65 -10.35
C ASP A 211 -13.41 -12.01 -11.64
N ILE A 212 -12.84 -11.00 -12.31
CA ILE A 212 -12.05 -11.19 -13.54
C ILE A 212 -10.79 -11.99 -13.24
N GLN A 213 -10.10 -11.71 -12.14
CA GLN A 213 -8.95 -12.48 -11.70
C GLN A 213 -9.29 -13.97 -11.50
N ASN A 214 -10.45 -14.28 -10.90
CA ASN A 214 -10.87 -15.66 -10.69
C ASN A 214 -11.20 -16.36 -12.02
N LYS A 215 -11.90 -15.69 -12.93
CA LYS A 215 -12.14 -16.19 -14.30
C LYS A 215 -10.83 -16.48 -15.03
N LEU A 216 -9.86 -15.58 -14.95
CA LEU A 216 -8.53 -15.78 -15.56
C LEU A 216 -7.80 -16.97 -14.95
N LYS A 217 -7.88 -17.19 -13.62
CA LYS A 217 -7.30 -18.38 -12.97
C LYS A 217 -7.97 -19.67 -13.42
N GLU A 218 -9.27 -19.66 -13.68
CA GLU A 218 -9.99 -20.82 -14.22
C GLU A 218 -9.55 -21.15 -15.65
N ILE A 219 -9.35 -20.12 -16.49
CA ILE A 219 -8.88 -20.27 -17.88
C ILE A 219 -7.44 -20.77 -17.93
N LEU A 220 -6.54 -20.15 -17.15
CA LEU A 220 -5.09 -20.40 -17.19
C LEU A 220 -4.65 -21.61 -16.36
N GLY A 221 -5.50 -22.09 -15.45
CA GLY A 221 -5.19 -23.18 -14.54
C GLY A 221 -4.06 -22.84 -13.55
N THR A 222 -3.36 -23.88 -13.06
CA THR A 222 -2.33 -23.74 -12.01
C THR A 222 -0.94 -23.40 -12.54
N GLY A 223 -0.76 -23.30 -13.86
CA GLY A 223 0.54 -23.01 -14.48
C GLY A 223 0.97 -21.55 -14.39
N PHE A 224 0.03 -20.65 -14.05
CA PHE A 224 0.25 -19.21 -14.06
C PHE A 224 -0.13 -18.53 -12.75
N HIS A 225 0.66 -17.53 -12.38
CA HIS A 225 0.30 -16.57 -11.36
C HIS A 225 -0.49 -15.44 -12.00
N VAL A 226 -1.77 -15.33 -11.65
CA VAL A 226 -2.61 -14.19 -11.98
C VAL A 226 -2.66 -13.29 -10.75
N LYS A 227 -1.98 -12.14 -10.79
CA LYS A 227 -1.88 -11.19 -9.67
C LYS A 227 -2.55 -9.87 -10.01
N ASN A 228 -3.33 -9.33 -9.09
CA ASN A 228 -3.83 -7.96 -9.17
C ASN A 228 -2.78 -6.96 -8.64
N LYS A 229 -3.03 -5.65 -8.79
CA LYS A 229 -2.14 -4.56 -8.31
C LYS A 229 -1.63 -4.74 -6.87
N GLU A 230 -2.52 -5.02 -5.90
CA GLU A 230 -2.11 -5.23 -4.51
C GLU A 230 -1.17 -6.45 -4.35
N GLN A 231 -1.45 -7.54 -5.07
CA GLN A 231 -0.69 -8.79 -4.98
C GLN A 231 0.65 -8.73 -5.72
N GLN A 232 0.82 -7.81 -6.67
CA GLN A 232 2.11 -7.56 -7.32
C GLN A 232 3.14 -7.03 -6.29
N HIS A 233 2.70 -6.23 -5.31
CA HIS A 233 3.51 -5.71 -4.21
C HIS A 233 3.07 -6.23 -2.84
N ASP A 234 2.77 -7.52 -2.78
CA ASP A 234 2.19 -8.20 -1.62
C ASP A 234 2.97 -7.95 -0.31
N LEU A 235 4.31 -7.90 -0.37
CA LEU A 235 5.14 -7.60 0.80
C LEU A 235 4.87 -6.21 1.37
N VAL A 236 4.78 -5.19 0.50
CA VAL A 236 4.54 -3.79 0.90
C VAL A 236 3.15 -3.68 1.52
N PHE A 237 2.11 -4.11 0.80
CA PHE A 237 0.74 -4.03 1.29
C PHE A 237 0.49 -4.87 2.55
N LYS A 238 1.06 -6.08 2.66
CA LYS A 238 0.95 -6.89 3.87
C LYS A 238 1.68 -6.26 5.05
N THR A 239 2.86 -5.66 4.82
CA THR A 239 3.60 -4.97 5.87
C THR A 239 2.80 -3.78 6.38
N MET A 240 2.25 -2.96 5.49
CA MET A 240 1.38 -1.84 5.87
C MET A 240 0.14 -2.29 6.66
N LYS A 241 -0.55 -3.35 6.19
CA LYS A 241 -1.69 -3.93 6.91
C LYS A 241 -1.26 -4.40 8.32
N SER A 242 -0.11 -5.07 8.44
CA SER A 242 0.45 -5.53 9.72
C SER A 242 0.81 -4.38 10.66
N GLU A 243 1.48 -3.34 10.15
CA GLU A 243 1.82 -2.13 10.90
C GLU A 243 0.58 -1.41 11.41
N LYS A 244 -0.46 -1.30 10.58
CA LYS A 244 -1.76 -0.75 10.98
C LYS A 244 -2.33 -1.51 12.18
N TRP A 245 -2.33 -2.84 12.14
CA TRP A 245 -2.80 -3.66 13.26
C TRP A 245 -1.91 -3.51 14.50
N ALA A 246 -0.59 -3.46 14.36
CA ALA A 246 0.34 -3.27 15.48
C ALA A 246 0.08 -1.93 16.20
N VAL A 247 -0.01 -0.84 15.44
CA VAL A 247 -0.32 0.50 15.98
C VAL A 247 -1.71 0.52 16.61
N TYR A 248 -2.70 -0.13 15.98
CA TYR A 248 -4.03 -0.26 16.54
C TYR A 248 -4.00 -0.93 17.93
N PHE A 249 -3.29 -2.05 18.09
CA PHE A 249 -3.17 -2.73 19.38
C PHE A 249 -2.43 -1.89 20.43
N ILE A 250 -1.40 -1.15 20.04
CA ILE A 250 -0.71 -0.22 20.95
C ILE A 250 -1.67 0.86 21.46
N LEU A 251 -2.50 1.43 20.58
CA LEU A 251 -3.43 2.49 20.98
C LEU A 251 -4.58 1.95 21.84
N VAL A 252 -5.08 0.74 21.54
CA VAL A 252 -6.03 0.03 22.41
C VAL A 252 -5.42 -0.26 23.78
N PHE A 253 -4.13 -0.61 23.84
CA PHE A 253 -3.42 -0.84 25.10
C PHE A 253 -3.24 0.46 25.90
N ILE A 254 -2.89 1.57 25.25
CA ILE A 254 -2.83 2.90 25.87
C ILE A 254 -4.21 3.30 26.41
N LEU A 255 -5.27 3.02 25.66
CA LEU A 255 -6.65 3.26 26.09
C LEU A 255 -7.01 2.42 27.33
N LEU A 256 -6.58 1.16 27.37
CA LEU A 256 -6.74 0.30 28.54
C LEU A 256 -6.04 0.90 29.76
N LEU A 257 -4.79 1.37 29.63
CA LEU A 257 -4.09 2.07 30.71
C LEU A 257 -4.83 3.34 31.15
N ALA A 258 -5.33 4.13 30.20
CA ALA A 258 -6.12 5.33 30.49
C ALA A 258 -7.44 5.02 31.21
N SER A 259 -8.03 3.85 30.95
CA SER A 259 -9.22 3.36 31.67
C SER A 259 -8.93 3.06 33.15
N GLY A 260 -7.67 2.84 33.53
CA GLY A 260 -7.26 2.72 34.94
C GLY A 260 -7.61 3.95 35.78
N ASN A 261 -7.50 5.15 35.20
CA ASN A 261 -7.91 6.38 35.88
C ASN A 261 -9.42 6.43 36.13
N MET A 262 -10.21 5.84 35.22
CA MET A 262 -11.65 5.71 35.42
C MET A 262 -11.96 4.73 36.56
N ILE A 263 -11.23 3.62 36.66
CA ILE A 263 -11.36 2.66 37.78
C ILE A 263 -11.09 3.37 39.12
N GLY A 264 -10.01 4.17 39.18
CA GLY A 264 -9.66 4.95 40.38
C GLY A 264 -10.78 5.90 40.79
N ASN A 265 -11.33 6.67 39.84
CA ASN A 265 -12.41 7.62 40.12
C ASN A 265 -13.71 6.93 40.56
N LEU A 266 -14.12 5.85 39.89
CA LEU A 266 -15.33 5.09 40.29
C LEU A 266 -15.16 4.44 41.68
N THR A 267 -13.95 3.96 41.99
CA THR A 267 -13.66 3.37 43.29
C THR A 267 -13.71 4.43 44.39
N MET A 268 -13.09 5.60 44.18
CA MET A 268 -13.18 6.71 45.12
C MET A 268 -14.64 7.16 45.31
N LEU A 269 -15.39 7.33 44.22
CA LEU A 269 -16.80 7.71 44.30
C LEU A 269 -17.64 6.69 45.10
N TYR A 270 -17.38 5.39 44.91
CA TYR A 270 -18.05 4.35 45.69
C TYR A 270 -17.71 4.45 47.19
N ILE A 271 -16.45 4.72 47.53
CA ILE A 271 -15.99 4.88 48.92
C ILE A 271 -16.61 6.14 49.54
N ASP A 272 -16.61 7.26 48.83
CA ASP A 272 -17.19 8.54 49.28
C ASP A 272 -18.70 8.42 49.53
N LYS A 273 -19.38 7.56 48.75
CA LYS A 273 -20.82 7.28 48.88
C LYS A 273 -21.15 6.12 49.81
N LYS A 274 -20.20 5.61 50.59
CA LYS A 274 -20.42 4.44 51.46
C LYS A 274 -21.52 4.66 52.52
N GLU A 275 -21.63 5.85 53.11
CA GLU A 275 -22.69 6.16 54.08
C GLU A 275 -24.07 6.18 53.41
N ASP A 276 -24.18 6.86 52.26
CA ASP A 276 -25.42 6.90 51.45
C ASP A 276 -25.86 5.49 51.04
N ILE A 277 -24.90 4.63 50.63
CA ILE A 277 -25.12 3.22 50.30
C ILE A 277 -25.67 2.45 51.50
N SER A 278 -25.12 2.69 52.70
CA SER A 278 -25.58 2.05 53.93
C SER A 278 -27.02 2.42 54.27
N ILE A 279 -27.40 3.69 54.14
CA ILE A 279 -28.76 4.18 54.36
C ILE A 279 -29.74 3.51 53.39
N LEU A 280 -29.41 3.50 52.09
CA LEU A 280 -30.23 2.88 51.04
C LEU A 280 -30.39 1.36 51.26
N SER A 281 -29.32 0.69 51.68
CA SER A 281 -29.38 -0.74 52.02
C SER A 281 -30.26 -1.00 53.23
N SER A 282 -30.21 -0.15 54.26
CA SER A 282 -31.10 -0.25 55.44
C SER A 282 -32.57 0.03 55.10
N MET A 283 -32.83 0.82 54.05
CA MET A 283 -34.20 1.04 53.52
C MET A 283 -34.71 -0.11 52.64
N GLY A 284 -33.92 -1.18 52.45
CA GLY A 284 -34.33 -2.39 51.72
C GLY A 284 -33.85 -2.46 50.26
N LEU A 285 -32.98 -1.55 49.82
CA LEU A 285 -32.45 -1.58 48.46
C LEU A 285 -31.33 -2.63 48.34
N PRO A 286 -31.43 -3.63 47.44
CA PRO A 286 -30.43 -4.68 47.35
C PRO A 286 -29.11 -4.16 46.77
N ILE A 287 -27.97 -4.61 47.32
CA ILE A 287 -26.61 -4.21 46.88
C ILE A 287 -26.38 -4.41 45.37
N LYS A 288 -27.07 -5.39 44.76
CA LYS A 288 -27.04 -5.62 43.31
C LYS A 288 -27.58 -4.44 42.50
N GLN A 289 -28.58 -3.72 43.01
CA GLN A 289 -29.10 -2.52 42.35
C GLN A 289 -28.13 -1.35 42.51
N ILE A 290 -27.48 -1.21 43.67
CA ILE A 290 -26.43 -0.20 43.90
C ILE A 290 -25.25 -0.42 42.93
N ASN A 291 -24.79 -1.67 42.81
CA ASN A 291 -23.73 -2.06 41.87
C ASN A 291 -24.09 -1.74 40.41
N ARG A 292 -25.37 -1.86 40.02
CA ARG A 292 -25.82 -1.49 38.67
C ARG A 292 -25.69 0.01 38.43
N ILE A 293 -25.95 0.86 39.43
CA ILE A 293 -25.83 2.32 39.28
C ILE A 293 -24.39 2.69 38.90
N PHE A 294 -23.40 2.21 39.66
CA PHE A 294 -21.98 2.47 39.37
C PHE A 294 -21.52 1.87 38.04
N LEU A 295 -22.05 0.70 37.65
CA LEU A 295 -21.79 0.12 36.34
C LEU A 295 -22.34 1.00 35.21
N TYR A 296 -23.57 1.48 35.33
CA TYR A 296 -24.20 2.37 34.35
C TYR A 296 -23.47 3.71 34.27
N GLU A 297 -23.04 4.27 35.39
CA GLU A 297 -22.27 5.51 35.41
C GLU A 297 -20.94 5.35 34.68
N GLY A 298 -20.20 4.27 34.94
CA GLY A 298 -18.96 3.98 34.23
C GLY A 298 -19.17 3.77 32.73
N TRP A 299 -20.24 3.05 32.36
CA TRP A 299 -20.59 2.85 30.97
C TRP A 299 -20.98 4.15 30.26
N LEU A 300 -21.72 5.04 30.94
CA LEU A 300 -22.13 6.35 30.42
C LEU A 300 -20.92 7.27 30.21
N ILE A 301 -19.95 7.27 31.13
CA ILE A 301 -18.67 7.98 30.97
C ILE A 301 -17.91 7.47 29.75
N SER A 302 -17.90 6.16 29.54
CA SER A 302 -17.20 5.53 28.40
C SER A 302 -17.89 5.83 27.08
N LEU A 303 -19.23 5.79 27.05
CA LEU A 303 -20.05 6.12 25.89
C LEU A 303 -19.88 7.60 25.52
N ALA A 304 -20.02 8.51 26.48
CA ALA A 304 -19.85 9.94 26.25
C ALA A 304 -18.42 10.28 25.83
N GLY A 305 -17.42 9.65 26.47
CA GLY A 305 -16.01 9.81 26.11
C GLY A 305 -15.70 9.30 24.71
N GLY A 306 -16.25 8.13 24.35
CA GLY A 306 -16.13 7.56 23.01
C GLY A 306 -16.77 8.44 21.95
N ILE A 307 -18.02 8.88 22.14
CA ILE A 307 -18.72 9.75 21.18
C ILE A 307 -17.96 11.06 20.98
N LEU A 308 -17.58 11.75 22.06
CA LEU A 308 -16.85 13.02 21.97
C LEU A 308 -15.47 12.84 21.35
N GLY A 309 -14.74 11.79 21.75
CA GLY A 309 -13.45 11.47 21.17
C GLY A 309 -13.54 11.15 19.67
N THR A 310 -14.60 10.45 19.26
CA THR A 310 -14.87 10.17 17.85
C THR A 310 -15.19 11.42 17.05
N ILE A 311 -16.08 12.27 17.56
CA ILE A 311 -16.43 13.54 16.90
C ILE A 311 -15.18 14.41 16.76
N LEU A 312 -14.39 14.56 17.83
CA LEU A 312 -13.16 15.36 17.79
C LEU A 312 -12.11 14.76 16.86
N GLY A 313 -11.92 13.44 16.86
CA GLY A 313 -10.96 12.77 15.97
C GLY A 313 -11.31 12.96 14.50
N VAL A 314 -12.58 12.73 14.15
CA VAL A 314 -13.09 12.96 12.79
C VAL A 314 -12.98 14.43 12.41
N PHE A 315 -13.30 15.35 13.33
CA PHE A 315 -13.19 16.79 13.08
C PHE A 315 -11.73 17.22 12.80
N VAL A 316 -10.77 16.70 13.55
CA VAL A 316 -9.33 16.95 13.30
C VAL A 316 -8.89 16.39 11.95
N CYS A 317 -9.31 15.16 11.61
CA CYS A 317 -9.03 14.58 10.29
C CYS A 317 -9.63 15.42 9.17
N TRP A 318 -10.87 15.89 9.31
CA TRP A 318 -11.54 16.76 8.35
C TRP A 318 -10.83 18.10 8.17
N LEU A 319 -10.36 18.72 9.25
CA LEU A 319 -9.53 19.93 9.19
C LEU A 319 -8.22 19.69 8.44
N GLN A 320 -7.55 18.56 8.67
CA GLN A 320 -6.31 18.22 7.97
C GLN A 320 -6.56 18.01 6.46
N ILE A 321 -7.65 17.33 6.08
CA ILE A 321 -8.03 17.13 4.68
C ILE A 321 -8.35 18.46 3.98
N THR A 322 -9.08 19.35 4.67
CA THR A 322 -9.56 20.61 4.07
C THR A 322 -8.49 21.70 4.01
N PHE A 323 -7.70 21.84 5.08
CA PHE A 323 -6.75 22.95 5.25
C PHE A 323 -5.28 22.54 5.09
N THR A 324 -4.96 21.24 4.98
CA THR A 324 -3.59 20.74 4.84
C THR A 324 -2.62 21.31 5.87
N LEU A 325 -3.07 21.33 7.15
CA LEU A 325 -2.39 22.01 8.25
C LEU A 325 -0.97 21.45 8.47
N VAL A 326 -0.81 20.13 8.37
CA VAL A 326 0.47 19.44 8.53
C VAL A 326 1.03 19.07 7.16
N LYS A 327 2.13 19.74 6.79
CA LYS A 327 2.87 19.51 5.54
C LYS A 327 3.92 18.42 5.71
N LEU A 328 4.20 17.67 4.64
CA LEU A 328 5.30 16.69 4.63
C LEU A 328 6.65 17.43 4.56
N PRO A 329 7.69 16.96 5.28
CA PRO A 329 9.03 17.47 5.12
C PRO A 329 9.50 17.24 3.67
N GLY A 330 9.90 18.31 2.96
CA GLY A 330 10.33 18.21 1.56
C GLY A 330 9.27 18.58 0.52
N ALA A 331 8.11 19.11 0.93
CA ALA A 331 7.15 19.79 0.06
C ALA A 331 7.83 21.00 -0.60
N GLY A 332 8.40 20.79 -1.80
CA GLY A 332 9.18 21.80 -2.53
C GLY A 332 10.31 21.29 -3.42
N GLY A 333 10.59 19.97 -3.49
CA GLY A 333 11.63 19.50 -4.44
C GLY A 333 11.83 18.00 -4.67
N SER A 334 11.30 17.08 -3.84
CA SER A 334 11.53 15.63 -4.02
C SER A 334 10.27 14.76 -3.99
N PHE A 335 9.24 15.19 -3.24
CA PHE A 335 7.96 14.50 -3.14
C PHE A 335 6.86 15.30 -3.86
N VAL A 336 6.06 14.60 -4.68
CA VAL A 336 4.90 15.15 -5.42
C VAL A 336 3.79 15.63 -4.46
N ILE A 337 3.84 15.26 -3.17
CA ILE A 337 2.75 15.44 -2.22
C ILE A 337 3.13 16.44 -1.12
N SER A 338 2.31 17.47 -0.95
CA SER A 338 2.60 18.62 -0.10
C SER A 338 2.15 18.47 1.36
N ALA A 339 1.29 17.50 1.68
CA ALA A 339 0.71 17.33 3.00
C ALA A 339 0.59 15.86 3.44
N TYR A 340 0.55 15.64 4.75
CA TYR A 340 0.31 14.29 5.29
C TYR A 340 -1.07 13.79 4.83
N PRO A 341 -1.14 12.63 4.16
CA PRO A 341 -2.40 12.11 3.67
C PRO A 341 -3.25 11.59 4.83
N VAL A 342 -4.55 11.83 4.77
CA VAL A 342 -5.52 11.34 5.75
C VAL A 342 -6.73 10.82 5.00
N HIS A 343 -7.11 9.58 5.25
CA HIS A 343 -8.32 8.98 4.70
C HIS A 343 -9.15 8.35 5.81
N ILE A 344 -10.40 8.80 5.93
CA ILE A 344 -11.31 8.39 7.00
C ILE A 344 -12.10 7.18 6.53
N VAL A 345 -11.86 6.02 7.14
CA VAL A 345 -12.57 4.77 6.84
C VAL A 345 -13.61 4.50 7.93
N PHE A 346 -14.87 4.35 7.52
CA PHE A 346 -16.00 4.17 8.44
C PHE A 346 -15.88 2.91 9.30
N THR A 347 -15.41 1.80 8.73
CA THR A 347 -15.19 0.54 9.43
C THR A 347 -14.20 0.69 10.60
N ASP A 348 -13.13 1.46 10.41
CA ASP A 348 -12.13 1.71 11.44
C ASP A 348 -12.70 2.54 12.60
N ILE A 349 -13.58 3.50 12.30
CA ILE A 349 -14.28 4.29 13.33
C ILE A 349 -15.16 3.37 14.19
N ILE A 350 -15.93 2.48 13.56
CA ILE A 350 -16.78 1.52 14.29
C ILE A 350 -15.91 0.61 15.14
N LEU A 351 -14.81 0.10 14.61
CA LEU A 351 -13.90 -0.80 15.33
C LEU A 351 -13.29 -0.09 16.55
N ALA A 352 -12.78 1.13 16.38
CA ALA A 352 -12.26 1.96 17.45
C ALA A 352 -13.32 2.26 18.53
N PHE A 353 -14.51 2.70 18.11
CA PHE A 353 -15.62 3.00 19.01
C PHE A 353 -16.06 1.75 19.81
N SER A 354 -16.15 0.59 19.15
CA SER A 354 -16.49 -0.67 19.81
C SER A 354 -15.44 -1.09 20.84
N ALA A 355 -14.14 -0.92 20.53
CA ALA A 355 -13.05 -1.21 21.46
C ALA A 355 -13.12 -0.33 22.71
N VAL A 356 -13.44 0.96 22.54
CA VAL A 356 -13.63 1.91 23.66
C VAL A 356 -14.79 1.49 24.54
N LEU A 357 -15.92 1.10 23.96
CA LEU A 357 -17.08 0.64 24.73
C LEU A 357 -16.79 -0.65 25.50
N ILE A 358 -16.11 -1.61 24.88
CA ILE A 358 -15.73 -2.88 25.52
C ILE A 358 -14.77 -2.63 26.69
N ILE A 359 -13.71 -1.84 26.46
CA ILE A 359 -12.74 -1.50 27.50
C ILE A 359 -13.40 -0.72 28.63
N GLY A 360 -14.22 0.27 28.30
CA GLY A 360 -14.96 1.06 29.27
C GLY A 360 -15.90 0.22 30.13
N PHE A 361 -16.60 -0.73 29.50
CA PHE A 361 -17.45 -1.69 30.21
C PHE A 361 -16.62 -2.57 31.16
N ILE A 362 -15.52 -3.17 30.68
CA ILE A 362 -14.63 -4.01 31.51
C ILE A 362 -14.06 -3.21 32.69
N ALA A 363 -13.60 -1.98 32.42
CA ALA A 363 -13.05 -1.07 33.43
C ALA A 363 -14.09 -0.70 34.49
N SER A 364 -15.36 -0.51 34.11
CA SER A 364 -16.43 -0.25 35.09
C SER A 364 -16.84 -1.51 35.89
N TRP A 365 -16.80 -2.69 35.25
CA TRP A 365 -17.27 -3.94 35.85
C TRP A 365 -16.32 -4.50 36.92
N TYR A 366 -15.01 -4.41 36.68
CA TYR A 366 -13.99 -4.92 37.59
C TYR A 366 -14.09 -4.37 39.03
N PRO A 367 -14.07 -3.04 39.28
CA PRO A 367 -14.17 -2.47 40.62
C PRO A 367 -15.51 -2.79 41.30
N VAL A 368 -16.62 -2.76 40.56
CA VAL A 368 -17.96 -3.06 41.09
C VAL A 368 -18.04 -4.50 41.61
N LYS A 369 -17.50 -5.46 40.86
CA LYS A 369 -17.46 -6.87 41.29
C LYS A 369 -16.52 -7.07 42.48
N PHE A 370 -15.35 -6.43 42.45
CA PHE A 370 -14.36 -6.53 43.53
C PHE A 370 -14.90 -5.96 44.86
N MET A 371 -15.58 -4.81 44.82
CA MET A 371 -16.14 -4.19 46.02
C MET A 371 -17.36 -4.93 46.55
N SER A 372 -18.20 -5.49 45.68
CA SER A 372 -19.33 -6.34 46.08
C SER A 372 -18.92 -7.57 46.90
N ASN A 373 -17.73 -8.13 46.66
CA ASN A 373 -17.24 -9.32 47.38
C ASN A 373 -16.55 -8.99 48.72
N LYS A 374 -16.16 -7.73 48.96
CA LYS A 374 -15.50 -7.30 50.20
C LYS A 374 -16.45 -6.73 51.27
N GLN A 375 -17.74 -6.55 50.94
CA GLN A 375 -18.76 -6.04 51.87
C GLN A 375 -19.70 -7.14 52.39
N LEU A 376 -19.21 -8.38 52.49
CA LEU A 376 -19.80 -9.44 53.32
C LEU A 376 -18.97 -9.65 54.58
#